data_AF-A0A2U3PY95-F1
#
_entry.id   AF-A0A2U3PY95-F1
#
_cell.length_a   1.000
_cell.length_b   1.000
_cell.length_c   1.000
_cell.angle_alpha   90.00
_cell.angle_beta   90.00
_cell.angle_gamma   90.00
#
_symmetry.space_group_name_H-M   'P 1'
#
loop_
_entity.id
_entity.type
_entity.pdbx_description
1 polymer ?
#
loop_
_entity_poly.entity_id
_entity_poly.type
_entity_poly.pdbx_seq_one_letter_code
_entity_poly.pdbx_strand_id
1 'polypeptide(L)'
;MRDVDTYDYTKIPAEHREEVRRLTMQIRASIRSSIDCGIDAGKALIEVKSKLQKGEFLTYCKEAYTESLRTLQNYMNVARLSDCYGPEAVSKVPSRIAYKLGAKGVAPELVEAILAEIAAGDIPTFAIVVERINETKGSSSRSRRAGVSPEELDRLAVMLVTALSSAQLASFVGFLAGANSSAIGELGKKCGLLGGATEAPIVPRQVSGTIFG
;
A
#
# COMPACT_ATOMS: atom_id res chain seq x y z
N MET A 1 19.70 4.70 -10.11
CA MET A 1 20.15 5.86 -9.29
C MET A 1 20.22 7.06 -10.22
N ARG A 2 19.42 8.13 -10.02
CA ARG A 2 19.55 9.36 -10.82
C ARG A 2 21.01 9.79 -10.79
N ASP A 3 21.54 10.23 -11.93
CA ASP A 3 22.93 10.65 -12.03
C ASP A 3 23.21 11.78 -11.00
N VAL A 4 24.43 11.86 -10.51
CA VAL A 4 24.88 12.95 -9.62
C VAL A 4 24.57 14.29 -10.28
N ASP A 5 24.65 14.36 -11.60
CA ASP A 5 24.45 15.56 -12.42
C ASP A 5 22.99 15.93 -12.72
N THR A 6 22.00 15.29 -12.10
CA THR A 6 20.59 15.70 -12.32
C THR A 6 20.25 17.04 -11.65
N TYR A 7 21.00 17.44 -10.63
CA TYR A 7 20.83 18.76 -9.99
C TYR A 7 21.64 19.81 -10.74
N ASP A 8 21.05 20.98 -11.00
CA ASP A 8 21.75 22.11 -11.62
C ASP A 8 22.71 22.77 -10.61
N TYR A 9 23.96 22.29 -10.57
CA TYR A 9 25.02 22.80 -9.70
C TYR A 9 25.49 24.21 -10.07
N THR A 10 25.10 24.77 -11.22
CA THR A 10 25.45 26.15 -11.56
C THR A 10 24.82 27.17 -10.62
N LYS A 11 23.72 26.79 -9.95
CA LYS A 11 23.02 27.54 -8.91
C LYS A 11 23.81 27.67 -7.60
N ILE A 12 24.87 26.88 -7.42
CA ILE A 12 25.74 26.94 -6.24
C ILE A 12 26.94 27.86 -6.56
N PRO A 13 27.40 28.70 -5.62
CA PRO A 13 28.62 29.49 -5.80
C PRO A 13 29.81 28.61 -6.19
N ALA A 14 30.65 29.08 -7.12
CA ALA A 14 31.73 28.28 -7.71
C ALA A 14 32.67 27.66 -6.67
N GLU A 15 32.95 28.40 -5.59
CA GLU A 15 33.78 27.96 -4.46
C GLU A 15 33.21 26.75 -3.70
N HIS A 16 31.91 26.47 -3.80
CA HIS A 16 31.24 25.38 -3.09
C HIS A 16 30.81 24.22 -4.00
N ARG A 17 30.84 24.38 -5.33
CA ARG A 17 30.27 23.40 -6.27
C ARG A 17 30.86 22.00 -6.13
N GLU A 18 32.18 21.91 -6.14
CA GLU A 18 32.88 20.63 -6.07
C GLU A 18 32.70 19.96 -4.69
N GLU A 19 32.66 20.75 -3.62
CA GLU A 19 32.42 20.21 -2.28
C GLU A 19 31.00 19.68 -2.13
N VAL A 20 30.00 20.41 -2.64
CA VAL A 20 28.60 19.93 -2.60
C VAL A 20 28.44 18.67 -3.47
N ARG A 21 29.11 18.57 -4.62
CA ARG A 21 29.15 17.34 -5.43
C ARG A 21 29.76 16.18 -4.65
N ARG A 22 30.91 16.38 -4.02
CA ARG A 22 31.59 15.38 -3.19
C ARG A 22 30.70 14.88 -2.05
N LEU A 23 30.10 15.81 -1.30
CA LEU A 23 29.17 15.49 -0.21
C LEU A 23 27.92 14.75 -0.73
N THR A 24 27.41 15.14 -1.90
CA THR A 24 26.28 14.44 -2.53
C THR A 24 26.62 12.98 -2.84
N MET A 25 27.82 12.71 -3.36
CA MET A 25 28.29 11.34 -3.60
C MET A 25 28.44 10.55 -2.30
N GLN A 26 29.00 11.18 -1.27
CA GLN A 26 29.15 10.57 0.06
C GLN A 26 27.79 10.21 0.67
N ILE A 27 26.82 11.13 0.64
CA ILE A 27 25.46 10.88 1.13
C ILE A 27 24.80 9.72 0.38
N ARG A 28 24.94 9.66 -0.94
CA ARG A 28 24.41 8.56 -1.77
C ARG A 28 25.03 7.21 -1.40
N ALA A 29 26.34 7.17 -1.17
CA ALA A 29 27.03 5.96 -0.73
C ALA A 29 26.54 5.50 0.65
N SER A 30 26.38 6.42 1.61
CA SER A 30 25.85 6.10 2.94
C SER A 30 24.40 5.58 2.89
N ILE A 31 23.55 6.18 2.05
CA ILE A 31 22.17 5.69 1.85
C ILE A 31 22.17 4.27 1.27
N ARG A 32 23.03 3.98 0.29
CA ARG A 32 23.17 2.62 -0.26
C ARG A 32 23.61 1.62 0.81
N SER A 33 24.65 1.96 1.56
CA SER A 33 25.14 1.12 2.66
C SER A 33 24.06 0.85 3.71
N SER A 34 23.15 1.81 3.95
CA SER A 34 22.02 1.57 4.87
C SER A 34 21.08 0.44 4.41
N ILE A 35 20.93 0.25 3.10
CA ILE A 35 20.15 -0.87 2.56
C ILE A 35 20.90 -2.19 2.70
N ASP A 36 22.21 -2.19 2.44
CA ASP A 36 23.05 -3.37 2.62
C ASP A 36 23.00 -3.85 4.08
N CYS A 37 23.13 -2.93 5.05
CA CYS A 37 22.94 -3.24 6.47
C CYS A 37 21.54 -3.80 6.77
N GLY A 38 20.49 -3.26 6.11
CA GLY A 38 19.13 -3.76 6.25
C GLY A 38 18.92 -5.17 5.68
N ILE A 39 19.60 -5.50 4.58
CA ILE A 39 19.62 -6.85 3.99
C ILE A 39 20.28 -7.82 4.97
N ASP A 40 21.46 -7.48 5.49
CA ASP A 40 22.23 -8.34 6.41
C ASP A 40 21.48 -8.58 7.72
N ALA A 41 20.91 -7.51 8.31
CA ALA A 41 20.06 -7.61 9.48
C ALA A 41 18.82 -8.49 9.21
N GLY A 42 18.21 -8.34 8.03
CA GLY A 42 17.07 -9.14 7.61
C GLY A 42 17.40 -10.63 7.48
N LYS A 43 18.56 -10.97 6.92
CA LYS A 43 19.06 -12.36 6.81
C LYS A 43 19.28 -12.97 8.18
N ALA A 44 19.96 -12.25 9.08
CA ALA A 44 20.18 -12.69 10.46
C ALA A 44 18.84 -12.91 11.21
N LEU A 45 17.87 -12.00 11.05
CA LEU A 45 16.54 -12.15 11.65
C LEU A 45 15.77 -13.37 11.10
N ILE A 46 15.88 -13.65 9.80
CA ILE A 46 15.29 -14.86 9.20
C ILE A 46 15.93 -16.12 9.78
N GLU A 47 17.27 -16.13 9.90
CA GLU A 47 17.99 -17.26 10.49
C GLU A 47 17.59 -17.48 11.95
N VAL A 48 17.62 -16.45 12.78
CA VAL A 48 17.18 -16.53 14.18
C VAL A 48 15.74 -17.04 14.28
N LYS A 49 14.83 -16.51 13.45
CA LYS A 49 13.44 -16.97 13.44
C LYS A 49 13.29 -18.46 13.17
N SER A 50 14.16 -19.04 12.34
CA SER A 50 14.13 -20.47 12.00
C SER A 50 14.55 -21.38 13.16
N LYS A 51 15.31 -20.84 14.13
CA LYS A 51 15.83 -21.56 15.30
C LYS A 51 14.91 -21.48 16.53
N LEU A 52 13.92 -20.60 16.52
CA LEU A 52 12.97 -20.41 17.62
C LEU A 52 11.71 -21.25 17.45
N GLN A 53 11.03 -21.57 18.56
CA GLN A 53 9.74 -22.25 18.47
C GLN A 53 8.66 -21.33 17.89
N LYS A 54 7.61 -21.95 17.34
CA LYS A 54 6.49 -21.22 16.75
C LYS A 54 5.84 -20.31 17.80
N GLY A 55 5.86 -19.00 17.55
CA GLY A 55 5.26 -17.99 18.42
C GLY A 55 6.28 -17.19 19.25
N GLU A 56 7.46 -17.74 19.51
CA GLU A 56 8.48 -17.09 20.34
C GLU A 56 9.15 -15.89 19.66
N PHE A 57 9.24 -15.91 18.33
CA PHE A 57 9.90 -14.84 17.57
C PHE A 57 9.35 -13.44 17.88
N LEU A 58 8.04 -13.31 18.12
CA LEU A 58 7.44 -12.01 18.45
C LEU A 58 7.88 -11.52 19.83
N THR A 59 7.99 -12.41 20.81
CA THR A 59 8.49 -12.09 22.15
C THR A 59 9.97 -11.75 22.10
N TYR A 60 10.76 -12.61 21.45
CA TYR A 60 12.19 -12.37 21.20
C TYR A 60 12.44 -10.98 20.60
N CYS A 61 11.70 -10.60 19.55
CA CYS A 61 11.89 -9.30 18.93
C CYS A 61 11.55 -8.12 19.85
N LYS A 62 10.57 -8.26 20.76
CA LYS A 62 10.18 -7.21 21.69
C LYS A 62 11.19 -7.02 22.82
N GLU A 63 11.86 -8.09 23.22
CA GLU A 63 12.81 -8.09 24.34
C GLU A 63 14.24 -7.78 23.89
N ALA A 64 14.63 -8.24 22.69
CA ALA A 64 16.00 -8.11 22.19
C ALA A 64 16.28 -6.79 21.45
N TYR A 65 15.23 -6.06 21.02
CA TYR A 65 15.38 -4.88 20.17
C TYR A 65 14.51 -3.71 20.64
N THR A 66 14.97 -2.49 20.35
CA THR A 66 14.21 -1.26 20.61
C THR A 66 13.31 -0.89 19.44
N GLU A 67 13.62 -1.41 18.26
CA GLU A 67 12.94 -1.19 17.01
C GLU A 67 11.55 -1.83 17.01
N SER A 68 10.60 -1.16 16.35
CA SER A 68 9.26 -1.74 16.19
C SER A 68 9.32 -3.05 15.41
N LEU A 69 8.41 -3.99 15.73
CA LEU A 69 8.22 -5.24 14.96
C LEU A 69 8.07 -5.00 13.45
N ARG A 70 7.42 -3.88 13.08
CA ARG A 70 7.27 -3.47 11.68
C ARG A 70 8.62 -3.20 11.01
N THR A 71 9.54 -2.53 11.71
CA THR A 71 10.89 -2.25 11.19
C THR A 71 11.67 -3.55 11.00
N LEU A 72 11.66 -4.43 11.99
CA LEU A 72 12.33 -5.74 11.90
C LEU A 72 11.75 -6.59 10.74
N GLN A 73 10.42 -6.57 10.57
CA GLN A 73 9.78 -7.24 9.45
C GLN A 73 10.16 -6.62 8.09
N ASN A 74 10.38 -5.30 8.02
CA ASN A 74 10.84 -4.64 6.81
C ASN A 74 12.27 -5.08 6.42
N TYR A 75 13.17 -5.26 7.39
CA TYR A 75 14.50 -5.82 7.11
C TYR A 75 14.40 -7.22 6.55
N MET A 76 13.62 -8.11 7.16
CA MET A 76 13.38 -9.46 6.63
C MET A 76 12.76 -9.44 5.23
N ASN A 77 11.87 -8.49 4.94
CA ASN A 77 11.24 -8.34 3.63
C ASN A 77 12.26 -7.92 2.56
N VAL A 78 13.16 -6.99 2.89
CA VAL A 78 14.25 -6.57 1.99
C VAL A 78 15.28 -7.69 1.79
N ALA A 79 15.59 -8.48 2.81
CA ALA A 79 16.45 -9.65 2.68
C ALA A 79 15.86 -10.66 1.67
N ARG A 80 14.58 -11.00 1.79
CA ARG A 80 13.90 -11.88 0.81
C ARG A 80 13.88 -11.29 -0.59
N LEU A 81 13.66 -9.98 -0.71
CA LEU A 81 13.71 -9.28 -2.00
C LEU A 81 15.10 -9.42 -2.63
N SER A 82 16.15 -9.27 -1.83
CA SER A 82 17.55 -9.45 -2.24
C SER A 82 17.85 -10.89 -2.66
N ASP A 83 17.31 -11.89 -1.96
CA ASP A 83 17.45 -13.29 -2.33
C ASP A 83 16.76 -13.61 -3.67
N CYS A 84 15.64 -12.95 -3.99
CA CYS A 84 14.90 -13.16 -5.24
C CYS A 84 15.52 -12.43 -6.45
N TYR A 85 15.96 -11.18 -6.29
CA TYR A 85 16.35 -10.31 -7.41
C TYR A 85 17.84 -9.93 -7.41
N GLY A 86 18.60 -10.43 -6.43
CA GLY A 86 20.01 -10.16 -6.26
C GLY A 86 20.29 -8.91 -5.40
N PRO A 87 21.36 -8.93 -4.59
CA PRO A 87 21.72 -7.82 -3.71
C PRO A 87 22.01 -6.55 -4.49
N GLU A 88 22.74 -6.64 -5.61
CA GLU A 88 23.14 -5.47 -6.39
C GLU A 88 21.94 -4.66 -6.93
N ALA A 89 20.88 -5.34 -7.36
CA ALA A 89 19.66 -4.69 -7.84
C ALA A 89 18.95 -3.98 -6.69
N VAL A 90 18.82 -4.65 -5.53
CA VAL A 90 18.09 -4.13 -4.37
C VAL A 90 18.85 -2.98 -3.68
N SER A 91 20.18 -3.02 -3.61
CA SER A 91 21.01 -1.96 -3.02
C SER A 91 20.86 -0.62 -3.73
N LYS A 92 20.46 -0.61 -5.02
CA LYS A 92 20.22 0.60 -5.80
C LYS A 92 18.85 1.24 -5.52
N VAL A 93 17.96 0.55 -4.80
CA VAL A 93 16.59 0.97 -4.52
C VAL A 93 16.54 1.84 -3.26
N PRO A 94 15.84 3.00 -3.27
CA PRO A 94 15.61 3.78 -2.06
C PRO A 94 14.92 2.97 -0.96
N SER A 95 15.37 3.10 0.29
CA SER A 95 14.99 2.21 1.40
C SER A 95 13.48 2.06 1.61
N ARG A 96 12.73 3.17 1.53
CA ARG A 96 11.27 3.14 1.67
C ARG A 96 10.59 2.34 0.55
N ILE A 97 11.11 2.43 -0.67
CA ILE A 97 10.61 1.69 -1.83
C ILE A 97 10.95 0.21 -1.66
N ALA A 98 12.20 -0.13 -1.31
CA ALA A 98 12.65 -1.50 -1.09
C ALA A 98 11.79 -2.22 -0.03
N TYR A 99 11.49 -1.57 1.10
CA TYR A 99 10.59 -2.11 2.12
C TYR A 99 9.18 -2.39 1.62
N LYS A 100 8.67 -1.54 0.71
CA LYS A 100 7.35 -1.74 0.11
C LYS A 100 7.34 -2.85 -0.93
N LEU A 101 8.35 -2.94 -1.78
CA LEU A 101 8.48 -4.00 -2.79
C LEU A 101 8.63 -5.38 -2.16
N GLY A 102 9.40 -5.50 -1.08
CA GLY A 102 9.55 -6.76 -0.34
C GLY A 102 8.32 -7.14 0.51
N ALA A 103 7.28 -6.30 0.57
CA ALA A 103 6.10 -6.59 1.37
C ALA A 103 5.29 -7.74 0.76
N LYS A 104 4.63 -8.52 1.63
CA LYS A 104 3.77 -9.63 1.18
C LYS A 104 2.67 -9.14 0.22
N GLY A 105 2.49 -9.89 -0.87
CA GLY A 105 1.42 -9.66 -1.85
C GLY A 105 1.70 -8.56 -2.86
N VAL A 106 2.93 -8.04 -2.96
CA VAL A 106 3.36 -7.31 -4.16
C VAL A 106 3.58 -8.33 -5.28
N ALA A 107 3.03 -8.07 -6.47
CA ALA A 107 3.17 -8.97 -7.61
C ALA A 107 4.62 -8.99 -8.12
N PRO A 108 5.22 -10.17 -8.39
CA PRO A 108 6.58 -10.27 -8.88
C PRO A 108 6.84 -9.41 -10.13
N GLU A 109 5.88 -9.38 -11.06
CA GLU A 109 5.97 -8.63 -12.32
C GLU A 109 6.10 -7.12 -12.07
N LEU A 110 5.41 -6.61 -11.05
CA LEU A 110 5.53 -5.21 -10.65
C LEU A 110 6.89 -4.91 -10.01
N VAL A 111 7.43 -5.86 -9.24
CA VAL A 111 8.77 -5.71 -8.66
C VAL A 111 9.81 -5.66 -9.76
N GLU A 112 9.77 -6.58 -10.72
CA GLU A 112 10.67 -6.61 -11.87
C GLU A 112 10.60 -5.31 -12.68
N ALA A 113 9.39 -4.83 -12.99
CA ALA A 113 9.21 -3.57 -13.72
C ALA A 113 9.86 -2.39 -12.99
N ILE A 114 9.64 -2.27 -11.68
CA ILE A 114 10.21 -1.16 -10.89
C ILE A 114 11.73 -1.29 -10.77
N LEU A 115 12.27 -2.50 -10.61
CA LEU A 115 13.72 -2.71 -10.59
C LEU A 115 14.36 -2.37 -11.93
N ALA A 116 13.70 -2.71 -13.05
CA ALA A 116 14.15 -2.36 -14.39
C ALA A 116 14.16 -0.83 -14.64
N GLU A 117 13.10 -0.11 -14.21
CA GLU A 117 13.06 1.36 -14.25
C GLU A 117 14.26 1.96 -13.48
N ILE A 118 14.50 1.49 -12.26
CA ILE A 118 15.59 1.98 -11.40
C ILE A 118 16.97 1.69 -12.01
N ALA A 119 17.13 0.54 -12.67
CA ALA A 119 18.34 0.17 -13.39
C ALA A 119 18.57 1.07 -14.62
N ALA A 120 17.51 1.45 -15.32
CA ALA A 120 17.54 2.41 -16.42
C ALA A 120 17.77 3.88 -15.97
N GLY A 121 17.78 4.13 -14.66
CA GLY A 121 18.02 5.45 -14.09
C GLY A 121 16.74 6.24 -13.75
N ASP A 122 15.57 5.72 -14.13
CA ASP A 122 14.29 6.29 -13.74
C ASP A 122 13.88 5.79 -12.35
N ILE A 123 13.77 6.71 -11.39
CA ILE A 123 13.40 6.35 -10.03
C ILE A 123 11.98 6.83 -9.79
N PRO A 124 10.97 5.93 -9.83
CA PRO A 124 9.62 6.30 -9.50
C PRO A 124 9.57 6.82 -8.06
N THR A 125 8.71 7.81 -7.83
CA THR A 125 8.51 8.34 -6.48
C THR A 125 7.84 7.28 -5.60
N PHE A 126 8.00 7.41 -4.29
CA PHE A 126 7.34 6.51 -3.34
C PHE A 126 5.82 6.49 -3.52
N ALA A 127 5.19 7.63 -3.85
CA ALA A 127 3.77 7.73 -4.08
C ALA A 127 3.33 6.89 -5.29
N ILE A 128 4.04 7.02 -6.42
CA ILE A 128 3.80 6.24 -7.64
C ILE A 128 3.95 4.74 -7.37
N VAL A 129 4.99 4.33 -6.64
CA VAL A 129 5.18 2.91 -6.30
C VAL A 129 4.01 2.39 -5.45
N VAL A 130 3.56 3.15 -4.46
CA VAL A 130 2.43 2.75 -3.62
C VAL A 130 1.13 2.67 -4.43
N GLU A 131 0.90 3.60 -5.34
CA GLU A 131 -0.24 3.59 -6.26
C GLU A 131 -0.24 2.33 -7.13
N ARG A 132 0.87 2.04 -7.84
CA ARG A 132 1.00 0.83 -8.66
C ARG A 132 0.82 -0.47 -7.86
N ILE A 133 1.35 -0.52 -6.63
CA ILE A 133 1.14 -1.66 -5.72
C ILE A 133 -0.34 -1.79 -5.38
N ASN A 134 -1.04 -0.69 -5.10
CA ASN A 134 -2.46 -0.71 -4.76
C ASN A 134 -3.34 -1.04 -5.97
N GLU A 135 -2.97 -0.61 -7.17
CA GLU A 135 -3.64 -0.98 -8.42
C GLU A 135 -3.51 -2.47 -8.69
N THR A 136 -2.32 -3.03 -8.50
CA THR A 136 -2.03 -4.44 -8.73
C THR A 136 -2.66 -5.34 -7.66
N LYS A 137 -2.61 -4.92 -6.38
CA LYS A 137 -3.36 -5.57 -5.28
C LYS A 137 -4.87 -5.40 -5.45
N GLY A 138 -5.28 -4.26 -5.98
CA GLY A 138 -6.64 -3.96 -6.38
C GLY A 138 -7.10 -4.90 -7.50
N SER A 139 -6.25 -5.23 -8.46
CA SER A 139 -6.55 -6.20 -9.53
C SER A 139 -6.59 -7.64 -9.02
N SER A 140 -5.74 -8.06 -8.07
CA SER A 140 -5.83 -9.42 -7.52
C SER A 140 -7.00 -9.62 -6.53
N SER A 141 -7.47 -8.55 -5.87
CA SER A 141 -8.71 -8.54 -5.08
C SER A 141 -9.97 -8.35 -5.93
N ARG A 142 -9.92 -7.48 -6.97
CA ARG A 142 -10.98 -7.31 -7.98
C ARG A 142 -11.06 -8.48 -8.96
N SER A 143 -10.02 -9.30 -9.13
CA SER A 143 -10.16 -10.55 -9.90
C SER A 143 -11.12 -11.55 -9.21
N ARG A 144 -11.53 -11.31 -7.96
CA ARG A 144 -12.65 -12.01 -7.29
C ARG A 144 -13.98 -11.24 -7.29
N ARG A 145 -14.02 -10.03 -7.85
CA ARG A 145 -15.24 -9.25 -8.12
C ARG A 145 -15.09 -8.62 -9.49
N ALA A 146 -15.57 -9.34 -10.51
CA ALA A 146 -15.70 -8.83 -11.88
C ALA A 146 -16.06 -7.34 -11.86
N GLY A 147 -15.29 -6.52 -12.58
CA GLY A 147 -15.62 -5.11 -12.73
C GLY A 147 -17.06 -4.99 -13.23
N VAL A 148 -17.84 -4.11 -12.60
CA VAL A 148 -19.20 -3.82 -13.06
C VAL A 148 -19.09 -3.30 -14.49
N SER A 149 -19.60 -4.06 -15.44
CA SER A 149 -19.64 -3.67 -16.84
C SER A 149 -20.49 -2.40 -17.02
N PRO A 150 -20.24 -1.55 -18.03
CA PRO A 150 -21.09 -0.40 -18.32
C PRO A 150 -22.59 -0.77 -18.37
N GLU A 151 -22.91 -1.94 -18.93
CA GLU A 151 -24.28 -2.45 -19.05
C GLU A 151 -24.89 -2.88 -17.71
N GLU A 152 -24.09 -3.32 -16.74
CA GLU A 152 -24.56 -3.58 -15.37
C GLU A 152 -24.77 -2.28 -14.60
N LEU A 153 -23.91 -1.28 -14.83
CA LEU A 153 -24.05 0.04 -14.24
C LEU A 153 -25.33 0.74 -14.72
N ASP A 154 -25.60 0.68 -16.02
CA ASP A 154 -26.82 1.25 -16.62
C ASP A 154 -28.07 0.56 -16.08
N ARG A 155 -28.06 -0.77 -15.97
CA ARG A 155 -29.17 -1.53 -15.37
C ARG A 155 -29.40 -1.15 -13.92
N LEU A 156 -28.34 -0.99 -13.13
CA LEU A 156 -28.44 -0.56 -11.74
C LEU A 156 -28.98 0.87 -11.63
N ALA A 157 -28.56 1.78 -12.51
CA ALA A 157 -29.04 3.16 -12.55
C ALA A 157 -30.56 3.21 -12.80
N VAL A 158 -31.06 2.42 -13.76
CA VAL A 158 -32.50 2.30 -14.03
C VAL A 158 -33.24 1.79 -12.79
N MET A 159 -32.75 0.72 -12.16
CA MET A 159 -33.37 0.18 -10.94
C MET A 159 -33.46 1.24 -9.83
N LEU A 160 -32.38 1.95 -9.56
CA LEU A 160 -32.33 2.96 -8.50
C LEU A 160 -33.27 4.14 -8.80
N VAL A 161 -33.31 4.63 -10.04
CA VAL A 161 -34.21 5.72 -10.44
C VAL A 161 -35.68 5.31 -10.37
N THR A 162 -36.00 4.04 -10.63
CA THR A 162 -37.37 3.53 -10.49
C THR A 162 -37.80 3.31 -9.04
N ALA A 163 -36.86 3.01 -8.15
CA ALA A 163 -37.15 2.64 -6.76
C ALA A 163 -37.04 3.80 -5.76
N LEU A 164 -36.27 4.85 -6.08
CA LEU A 164 -35.94 5.94 -5.17
C LEU A 164 -36.35 7.29 -5.76
N SER A 165 -36.89 8.18 -4.92
CA SER A 165 -37.10 9.57 -5.31
C SER A 165 -35.77 10.32 -5.51
N SER A 166 -35.79 11.42 -6.26
CA SER A 166 -34.60 12.25 -6.51
C SER A 166 -33.88 12.69 -5.24
N ALA A 167 -34.62 12.98 -4.16
CA ALA A 167 -34.04 13.34 -2.87
C ALA A 167 -33.34 12.15 -2.18
N GLN A 168 -33.92 10.95 -2.27
CA GLN A 168 -33.32 9.72 -1.75
C GLN A 168 -32.07 9.32 -2.55
N LEU A 169 -32.08 9.49 -3.88
CA LEU A 169 -30.92 9.27 -4.75
C LEU A 169 -29.77 10.23 -4.41
N ALA A 170 -30.06 11.52 -4.22
CA ALA A 170 -29.05 12.50 -3.84
C ALA A 170 -28.38 12.14 -2.50
N SER A 171 -29.17 11.73 -1.51
CA SER A 171 -28.66 11.24 -0.22
C SER A 171 -27.82 9.97 -0.37
N PHE A 172 -28.27 9.02 -1.20
CA PHE A 172 -27.56 7.78 -1.48
C PHE A 172 -26.23 8.01 -2.19
N VAL A 173 -26.18 8.87 -3.21
CA VAL A 173 -24.95 9.25 -3.91
C VAL A 173 -24.00 9.99 -2.97
N GLY A 174 -24.52 10.90 -2.14
CA GLY A 174 -23.73 11.60 -1.12
C GLY A 174 -23.09 10.64 -0.11
N PHE A 175 -23.82 9.59 0.32
CA PHE A 175 -23.27 8.52 1.14
C PHE A 175 -22.15 7.76 0.40
N LEU A 176 -22.39 7.32 -0.85
CA LEU A 176 -21.40 6.58 -1.62
C LEU A 176 -20.11 7.37 -1.87
N ALA A 177 -20.21 8.68 -2.09
CA ALA A 177 -19.06 9.55 -2.32
C ALA A 177 -18.12 9.63 -1.10
N GLY A 178 -18.64 9.45 0.12
CA GLY A 178 -17.86 9.44 1.36
C GLY A 178 -17.61 8.06 1.97
N ALA A 179 -18.24 7.00 1.45
CA ALA A 179 -18.20 5.68 2.05
C ALA A 179 -16.94 4.90 1.65
N ASN A 180 -16.32 4.23 2.63
CA ASN A 180 -15.28 3.23 2.36
C ASN A 180 -15.89 1.84 2.13
N SER A 181 -15.08 0.88 1.68
CA SER A 181 -15.51 -0.49 1.37
C SER A 181 -16.13 -1.23 2.56
N SER A 182 -15.76 -0.88 3.80
CA SER A 182 -16.37 -1.43 5.01
C SER A 182 -17.79 -0.91 5.22
N ALA A 183 -18.00 0.40 5.04
CA ALA A 183 -19.31 1.02 5.14
C ALA A 183 -20.30 0.49 4.09
N ILE A 184 -19.83 0.26 2.85
CA ILE A 184 -20.64 -0.35 1.78
C ILE A 184 -20.99 -1.81 2.13
N GLY A 185 -20.05 -2.56 2.70
CA GLY A 185 -20.30 -3.93 3.17
C GLY A 185 -21.34 -3.99 4.30
N GLU A 186 -21.27 -3.07 5.27
CA GLU A 186 -22.25 -2.96 6.35
C GLU A 186 -23.64 -2.55 5.85
N LEU A 187 -23.73 -1.68 4.84
CA LEU A 187 -25.00 -1.38 4.18
C LEU A 187 -25.62 -2.64 3.56
N GLY A 188 -24.83 -3.45 2.85
CA GLY A 188 -25.28 -4.72 2.28
C GLY A 188 -25.82 -5.70 3.32
N LYS A 189 -25.19 -5.75 4.51
CA LYS A 189 -25.71 -6.55 5.64
C LYS A 189 -27.03 -6.01 6.18
N LYS A 190 -27.15 -4.70 6.37
CA LYS A 190 -28.38 -4.04 6.86
C LYS A 190 -29.54 -4.17 5.88
N CYS A 191 -29.25 -4.28 4.58
CA CYS A 191 -30.24 -4.59 3.55
C CYS A 191 -30.56 -6.10 3.44
N GLY A 192 -29.97 -6.95 4.27
CA GLY A 192 -30.20 -8.40 4.27
C GLY A 192 -29.52 -9.17 3.13
N LEU A 193 -28.54 -8.58 2.44
CA LEU A 193 -27.97 -9.13 1.20
C LEU A 193 -26.67 -9.95 1.42
N LEU A 194 -26.06 -9.91 2.61
CA LEU A 194 -24.75 -10.53 2.89
C LEU A 194 -24.65 -11.29 4.23
N GLY A 195 -25.75 -11.85 4.73
CA GLY A 195 -25.77 -12.68 5.93
C GLY A 195 -26.86 -13.75 5.88
N GLY A 196 -26.48 -15.01 6.15
CA GLY A 196 -27.43 -16.11 6.30
C GLY A 196 -28.24 -15.98 7.59
N ALA A 197 -29.54 -16.19 7.47
CA ALA A 197 -30.56 -16.42 8.50
C ALA A 197 -30.69 -15.41 9.67
N THR A 198 -31.87 -14.77 9.65
CA THR A 198 -32.65 -14.24 10.78
C THR A 198 -32.08 -13.07 11.59
N GLU A 199 -32.50 -11.86 11.24
CA GLU A 199 -33.02 -10.89 12.20
C GLU A 199 -34.10 -10.03 11.48
N ALA A 200 -35.17 -9.71 12.21
CA ALA A 200 -36.45 -9.21 11.71
C ALA A 200 -36.37 -7.97 10.79
N PRO A 201 -37.33 -7.78 9.86
CA PRO A 201 -37.37 -6.59 9.01
C PRO A 201 -37.40 -5.32 9.86
N ILE A 202 -36.58 -4.33 9.47
CA ILE A 202 -36.61 -2.98 10.03
C ILE A 202 -37.99 -2.39 9.74
N VAL A 203 -38.86 -2.39 10.74
CA VAL A 203 -40.15 -1.67 10.66
C VAL A 203 -39.84 -0.17 10.77
N PRO A 204 -40.20 0.66 9.79
CA PRO A 204 -40.04 2.11 9.91
C PRO A 204 -40.89 2.61 11.08
N ARG A 205 -40.23 3.22 12.07
CA ARG A 205 -40.90 3.84 13.22
C ARG A 205 -41.75 5.01 12.69
N GLN A 206 -43.07 4.83 12.70
CA GLN A 206 -44.02 5.92 12.48
C GLN A 206 -43.72 7.01 13.51
N VAL A 207 -43.29 8.18 13.03
CA VAL A 207 -43.24 9.38 13.86
C VAL A 207 -44.68 9.84 13.98
N SER A 208 -45.33 9.48 15.08
CA SER A 208 -46.65 9.97 15.44
C SER A 208 -46.56 11.47 15.63
N GLY A 209 -46.99 12.23 14.62
CA GLY A 209 -47.21 13.66 14.73
C GLY A 209 -48.43 13.87 15.64
N THR A 210 -48.18 14.18 16.91
CA THR A 210 -49.21 14.71 17.80
C THR A 210 -49.53 16.13 17.31
N ILE A 211 -50.63 16.26 16.57
CA ILE A 211 -51.28 17.55 16.36
C ILE A 211 -52.08 17.82 17.65
N PHE A 212 -51.60 18.74 18.48
CA PHE A 212 -52.43 19.38 19.50
C PHE A 212 -53.36 20.37 18.79
N GLY A 213 -54.66 20.30 19.13
CA GLY A 213 -55.65 21.30 18.77
C GLY A 213 -55.55 22.56 19.61
#